data_AF-A0A841S680-F1
#
_entry.id   AF-A0A841S680-F1
#
_cell.length_a   1.000
_cell.length_b   1.000
_cell.length_c   1.000
_cell.angle_alpha   90.00
_cell.angle_beta   90.00
_cell.angle_gamma   90.00
#
_symmetry.space_group_name_H-M   'P 1'
#
loop_
_entity.id
_entity.type
_entity.pdbx_description
1 polymer ?
#
loop_
_entity_poly.entity_id
_entity_poly.type
_entity_poly.pdbx_seq_one_letter_code
_entity_poly.pdbx_strand_id
1 'polypeptide(L)'
;MDPAAAELAAGVSATDVAAKFPASSLAWGTLAEAALEGGRTIEAYAYARTGYHRGLDLLRRNGWKGHGPVPWEHEPNRGFLRCLAVLGKAAGLIDEKEEAERCATFLRDSSPTAADVLA
;
A
#
# COMPACT_ATOMS: atom_id res chain seq x y z
N MET A 1 -2.19 -16.34 -0.68
CA MET A 1 -2.77 -15.62 0.47
C MET A 1 -1.61 -15.01 1.23
N ASP A 2 -1.68 -13.72 1.56
CA ASP A 2 -0.63 -13.03 2.32
C ASP A 2 -0.59 -13.58 3.77
N PRO A 3 0.55 -14.06 4.29
CA PRO A 3 0.63 -14.61 5.65
C PRO A 3 0.30 -13.59 6.75
N ALA A 4 0.43 -12.29 6.47
CA ALA A 4 0.06 -11.23 7.41
C ALA A 4 -1.46 -11.14 7.64
N ALA A 5 -2.27 -11.58 6.69
CA ALA A 5 -3.73 -11.38 6.73
C ALA A 5 -4.39 -12.03 7.96
N ALA A 6 -3.97 -13.24 8.31
CA ALA A 6 -4.54 -13.97 9.45
C ALA A 6 -4.22 -13.29 10.80
N GLU A 7 -3.01 -12.76 10.95
CA GLU A 7 -2.55 -12.13 12.19
C GLU A 7 -3.18 -10.74 12.37
N LEU A 8 -3.32 -9.98 11.28
CA LEU A 8 -4.09 -8.74 11.28
C LEU A 8 -5.56 -8.98 11.63
N ALA A 9 -6.18 -10.02 11.06
CA ALA A 9 -7.56 -10.40 11.37
C ALA A 9 -7.74 -10.86 12.84
N ALA A 10 -6.69 -11.41 13.44
CA ALA A 10 -6.65 -11.77 14.86
C ALA A 10 -6.40 -10.57 15.79
N GLY A 11 -6.23 -9.36 15.25
CA GLY A 11 -6.04 -8.13 16.04
C GLY A 11 -4.61 -7.90 16.51
N VAL A 12 -3.62 -8.62 15.96
CA VAL A 12 -2.20 -8.35 16.24
C VAL A 12 -1.82 -7.00 15.66
N SER A 13 -1.00 -6.23 16.38
CA SER A 13 -0.63 -4.88 15.96
C SER A 13 0.06 -4.90 14.59
N ALA A 14 -0.28 -3.95 13.72
CA ALA A 14 0.33 -3.88 12.38
C ALA A 14 1.87 -3.72 12.44
N THR A 15 2.39 -3.12 13.52
CA THR A 15 3.82 -3.02 13.79
C THR A 15 4.45 -4.40 13.98
N ASP A 16 3.87 -5.24 14.85
CA ASP A 16 4.40 -6.58 15.12
C ASP A 16 4.26 -7.49 13.90
N VAL A 17 3.13 -7.37 13.17
CA VAL A 17 2.92 -8.11 11.92
C VAL A 17 3.93 -7.69 10.85
N ALA A 18 4.19 -6.39 10.67
CA ALA A 18 5.19 -5.92 9.71
C ALA A 18 6.61 -6.38 10.08
N ALA A 19 6.95 -6.41 11.37
CA ALA A 19 8.23 -6.95 11.84
C ALA A 19 8.36 -8.46 11.58
N LYS A 20 7.27 -9.22 11.78
CA LYS A 20 7.21 -10.67 11.55
C LYS A 20 7.18 -11.04 10.07
N PHE A 21 6.50 -10.25 9.24
CA PHE A 21 6.32 -10.47 7.81
C PHE A 21 6.80 -9.26 6.99
N PRO A 22 8.11 -8.95 6.99
CA PRO A 22 8.64 -7.72 6.40
C PRO A 22 8.47 -7.62 4.87
N ALA A 23 8.16 -8.73 4.20
CA ALA A 23 7.85 -8.77 2.77
C ALA A 23 6.35 -8.54 2.45
N SER A 24 5.47 -8.42 3.45
CA SER A 24 4.02 -8.25 3.24
C SER A 24 3.68 -6.78 3.01
N SER A 25 3.22 -6.45 1.79
CA SER A 25 2.63 -5.13 1.53
C SER A 25 1.36 -4.88 2.33
N LEU A 26 0.59 -5.93 2.67
CA LEU A 26 -0.62 -5.79 3.47
C LEU A 26 -0.30 -5.31 4.89
N ALA A 27 0.73 -5.87 5.52
CA ALA A 27 1.18 -5.44 6.84
C ALA A 27 1.64 -3.98 6.83
N TRP A 28 2.51 -3.62 5.88
CA TRP A 28 2.99 -2.24 5.72
C TRP A 28 1.87 -1.25 5.38
N GLY A 29 0.93 -1.63 4.52
CA GLY A 29 -0.23 -0.80 4.16
C GLY A 29 -1.12 -0.53 5.36
N THR A 30 -1.44 -1.56 6.16
CA THR A 30 -2.22 -1.42 7.39
C THR A 30 -1.50 -0.53 8.41
N LEU A 31 -0.19 -0.68 8.54
CA LEU A 31 0.63 0.18 9.41
C LEU A 31 0.65 1.64 8.94
N ALA A 32 0.72 1.86 7.62
CA ALA A 32 0.72 3.17 7.02
C ALA A 32 -0.62 3.90 7.17
N GLU A 33 -1.74 3.20 6.97
CA GLU A 33 -3.09 3.73 7.19
C GLU A 33 -3.28 4.14 8.66
N ALA A 34 -2.93 3.27 9.60
CA ALA A 34 -3.02 3.58 11.02
C ALA A 34 -2.13 4.77 11.44
N ALA A 35 -0.96 4.93 10.80
CA ALA A 35 -0.12 6.11 11.01
C ALA A 35 -0.79 7.38 10.46
N LEU A 36 -1.35 7.32 9.25
CA LEU A 36 -2.00 8.47 8.61
C LEU A 36 -3.24 8.92 9.38
N GLU A 37 -4.11 7.98 9.78
CA GLU A 37 -5.28 8.25 10.61
C GLU A 37 -4.92 8.87 11.97
N GLY A 38 -3.75 8.49 12.52
CA GLY A 38 -3.20 9.07 13.73
C GLY A 38 -2.47 10.41 13.55
N GLY A 39 -2.51 11.01 12.36
CA GLY A 39 -1.84 12.28 12.07
C GLY A 39 -0.31 12.20 11.95
N ARG A 40 0.25 10.99 11.88
CA ARG A 40 1.69 10.72 11.75
C ARG A 40 2.06 10.61 10.27
N THR A 41 1.95 11.72 9.55
CA THR A 41 2.07 11.77 8.08
C THR A 41 3.42 11.28 7.57
N ILE A 42 4.52 11.64 8.22
CA ILE A 42 5.87 11.25 7.79
C ILE A 42 6.08 9.75 7.96
N GLU A 43 5.61 9.18 9.06
CA GLU A 43 5.62 7.75 9.32
C GLU A 43 4.74 7.00 8.32
N ALA A 44 3.53 7.49 8.06
CA ALA A 44 2.63 6.93 7.05
C ALA A 44 3.30 6.88 5.67
N TYR A 45 3.93 7.98 5.26
CA TYR A 45 4.68 8.05 4.00
C TYR A 45 5.81 7.01 3.94
N ALA A 46 6.62 6.90 5.00
CA ALA A 46 7.73 5.95 5.08
C ALA A 46 7.26 4.48 5.07
N TYR A 47 6.20 4.16 5.81
CA TYR A 47 5.59 2.83 5.85
C TYR A 47 4.95 2.47 4.51
N ALA A 48 4.19 3.38 3.91
CA ALA A 48 3.55 3.20 2.62
C ALA A 48 4.58 2.97 1.51
N ARG A 49 5.65 3.77 1.47
CA ARG A 49 6.74 3.58 0.50
C ARG A 49 7.42 2.23 0.67
N THR A 50 7.64 1.78 1.90
CA THR A 50 8.18 0.44 2.18
C THR A 50 7.26 -0.65 1.61
N GLY A 51 5.98 -0.62 1.96
CA GLY A 51 5.00 -1.61 1.48
C GLY A 51 4.76 -1.58 -0.02
N TYR A 52 4.79 -0.39 -0.63
CA TYR A 52 4.76 -0.19 -2.07
C TYR A 52 5.90 -0.93 -2.77
N HIS A 53 7.14 -0.78 -2.29
CA HIS A 53 8.30 -1.47 -2.87
C HIS A 53 8.22 -3.00 -2.71
N ARG A 54 7.77 -3.50 -1.55
CA ARG A 54 7.53 -4.94 -1.36
C ARG A 54 6.49 -5.49 -2.34
N GLY A 55 5.49 -4.68 -2.65
CA GLY A 55 4.42 -5.05 -3.58
C GLY A 55 4.92 -5.10 -5.01
N LEU A 56 5.74 -4.13 -5.42
CA LEU A 56 6.41 -4.15 -6.72
C LEU A 56 7.29 -5.38 -6.90
N ASP A 57 8.06 -5.77 -5.87
CA ASP A 57 8.90 -6.96 -5.91
C ASP A 57 8.06 -8.23 -6.11
N LEU A 58 6.93 -8.34 -5.41
CA LEU A 58 6.01 -9.46 -5.53
C LEU A 58 5.33 -9.50 -6.91
N LEU A 59 4.85 -8.36 -7.41
CA LEU A 59 4.24 -8.24 -8.74
C LEU A 59 5.24 -8.68 -9.83
N ARG A 60 6.48 -8.19 -9.76
CA ARG A 60 7.55 -8.54 -10.71
C ARG A 60 7.88 -10.03 -10.67
N ARG A 61 7.97 -10.61 -9.46
CA ARG A 61 8.18 -12.05 -9.28
C ARG A 61 7.06 -12.88 -9.93
N ASN A 62 5.84 -12.34 -9.96
CA ASN A 62 4.67 -12.96 -10.59
C ASN A 62 4.45 -12.54 -12.06
N GLY A 63 5.47 -11.97 -12.71
CA GLY A 63 5.48 -11.72 -14.14
C GLY A 63 5.04 -10.32 -14.58
N TRP A 64 4.65 -9.44 -13.66
CA TRP A 64 4.31 -8.05 -13.99
C TRP A 64 5.55 -7.26 -14.44
N LYS A 65 5.44 -6.51 -15.54
CA LYS A 65 6.58 -5.88 -16.24
C LYS A 65 6.67 -4.36 -16.09
N GLY A 66 6.10 -3.81 -15.01
CA GLY A 66 6.13 -2.36 -14.80
C GLY A 66 4.92 -1.62 -15.36
N HIS A 67 4.00 -2.32 -16.04
CA HIS A 67 2.81 -1.75 -16.66
C HIS A 67 1.69 -2.79 -16.73
N GLY A 68 0.47 -2.31 -16.93
CA GLY A 68 -0.73 -3.14 -17.03
C GLY A 68 -1.47 -3.28 -15.69
N PRO A 69 -2.66 -3.90 -15.73
CA PRO A 69 -3.61 -3.86 -14.63
C PRO A 69 -3.10 -4.60 -13.39
N VAL A 70 -3.46 -4.08 -12.22
CA VAL A 70 -3.29 -4.71 -10.91
C VAL A 70 -4.67 -4.69 -10.23
N PRO A 71 -5.59 -5.62 -10.58
CA PRO A 71 -7.00 -5.51 -10.19
C PRO A 71 -7.20 -5.60 -8.67
N TRP A 72 -8.06 -4.72 -8.14
CA TRP A 72 -8.46 -4.68 -6.72
C TRP A 72 -9.19 -5.95 -6.27
N GLU A 73 -9.93 -6.55 -7.19
CA GLU A 73 -10.73 -7.75 -6.99
C GLU A 73 -9.83 -8.95 -6.67
N HIS A 74 -8.59 -8.95 -7.16
CA HIS A 74 -7.59 -9.93 -6.77
C HIS A 74 -7.00 -9.56 -5.41
N GLU A 75 -7.49 -10.21 -4.36
CA GLU A 75 -7.15 -9.92 -2.96
C GLU A 75 -5.64 -9.72 -2.67
N PRO A 76 -4.71 -10.53 -3.21
CA PRO A 76 -3.26 -10.33 -3.00
C PRO A 76 -2.72 -8.96 -3.44
N ASN A 77 -3.40 -8.27 -4.35
CA ASN A 77 -3.01 -6.95 -4.83
C ASN A 77 -3.36 -5.82 -3.85
N ARG A 78 -4.31 -6.05 -2.94
CA ARG A 78 -4.88 -4.98 -2.10
C ARG A 78 -3.85 -4.35 -1.18
N GLY A 79 -2.90 -5.12 -0.67
CA GLY A 79 -1.80 -4.59 0.13
C GLY A 79 -0.96 -3.56 -0.63
N PHE A 80 -0.60 -3.87 -1.88
CA PHE A 80 0.14 -2.95 -2.74
C PHE A 80 -0.69 -1.70 -3.07
N LEU A 81 -1.96 -1.86 -3.46
CA LEU A 81 -2.83 -0.75 -3.84
C LEU A 81 -3.13 0.19 -2.66
N ARG A 82 -3.32 -0.36 -1.46
CA ARG A 82 -3.45 0.42 -0.20
C ARG A 82 -2.20 1.22 0.09
N CYS A 83 -1.01 0.62 -0.03
CA CYS A 83 0.25 1.35 0.13
C CYS A 83 0.37 2.51 -0.87
N LEU A 84 0.03 2.27 -2.15
CA LEU A 84 0.09 3.31 -3.18
C LEU A 84 -0.87 4.47 -2.89
N ALA A 85 -2.09 4.17 -2.41
CA ALA A 85 -3.06 5.17 -2.02
C ALA A 85 -2.58 6.02 -0.83
N VAL A 86 -2.09 5.38 0.24
CA VAL A 86 -1.56 6.10 1.42
C VAL A 86 -0.34 6.92 1.05
N LEU A 87 0.55 6.40 0.20
CA LEU A 87 1.73 7.14 -0.27
C LEU A 87 1.31 8.45 -0.97
N GLY A 88 0.34 8.37 -1.89
CA GLY A 88 -0.19 9.56 -2.56
C GLY A 88 -0.85 10.56 -1.61
N LYS A 89 -1.66 10.08 -0.67
CA LYS A 89 -2.31 10.92 0.36
C LYS A 89 -1.28 11.62 1.24
N ALA A 90 -0.30 10.88 1.76
CA ALA A 90 0.75 11.43 2.62
C ALA A 90 1.66 12.41 1.87
N ALA A 91 2.00 12.12 0.59
CA ALA A 91 2.75 13.04 -0.27
C ALA A 91 2.03 14.38 -0.45
N GLY A 92 0.72 14.36 -0.69
CA GLY A 92 -0.09 15.57 -0.81
C GLY A 92 -0.11 16.40 0.48
N LEU A 93 -0.16 15.74 1.65
CA LEU A 93 -0.14 16.42 2.95
C LEU A 93 1.20 17.11 3.27
N ILE A 94 2.30 16.69 2.64
CA ILE A 94 3.63 17.31 2.80
C ILE A 94 4.01 18.24 1.63
N ASP A 95 3.03 18.60 0.79
CA ASP A 95 3.19 19.47 -0.39
C ASP A 95 4.06 18.88 -1.53
N GLU A 96 4.29 17.56 -1.53
CA GLU A 96 4.97 16.85 -2.63
C GLU A 96 3.96 16.49 -3.75
N LYS A 97 3.42 17.53 -4.40
CA LYS A 97 2.29 17.41 -5.35
C LYS A 97 2.56 16.48 -6.52
N GLU A 98 3.76 16.52 -7.07
CA GLU A 98 4.15 15.66 -8.20
C GLU A 98 4.09 14.17 -7.83
N GLU A 99 4.52 13.79 -6.62
CA GLU A 99 4.43 12.41 -6.14
C GLU A 99 2.98 12.01 -5.87
N ALA A 100 2.18 12.92 -5.31
CA ALA A 100 0.75 12.69 -5.08
C ALA A 100 0.00 12.41 -6.40
N GLU A 101 0.22 13.24 -7.42
CA GLU A 101 -0.38 13.09 -8.75
C GLU A 101 0.08 11.81 -9.44
N ARG A 102 1.39 11.49 -9.36
CA ARG A 102 1.93 10.22 -9.89
C ARG A 102 1.32 9.01 -9.22
N CYS A 103 1.16 9.02 -7.89
CA CYS A 103 0.53 7.92 -7.16
C CYS A 103 -0.94 7.77 -7.52
N ALA A 104 -1.69 8.87 -7.61
CA ALA A 104 -3.10 8.86 -7.99
C ALA A 104 -3.32 8.32 -9.42
N THR A 105 -2.49 8.77 -10.36
CA THR A 105 -2.51 8.30 -11.76
C THR A 105 -2.19 6.81 -11.81
N PHE A 106 -1.11 6.39 -11.14
CA PHE A 106 -0.72 4.99 -11.13
C PHE A 106 -1.78 4.10 -10.47
N LEU A 107 -2.44 4.57 -9.41
CA LEU A 107 -3.52 3.83 -8.76
C LEU A 107 -4.72 3.66 -9.71
N ARG A 108 -5.14 4.74 -10.38
CA ARG A 108 -6.26 4.73 -11.34
C ARG A 108 -5.99 3.82 -12.54
N ASP A 109 -4.78 3.88 -13.10
CA ASP A 109 -4.35 3.04 -14.23
C ASP A 109 -4.21 1.56 -13.83
N SER A 110 -3.79 1.30 -12.59
CA SER A 110 -3.66 -0.05 -12.05
C SER A 110 -5.01 -0.69 -11.75
N SER A 111 -5.91 0.04 -11.09
CA SER A 111 -7.25 -0.41 -10.76
C SER A 111 -8.20 0.79 -10.53
N PRO A 112 -9.16 1.02 -11.45
CA PRO A 112 -10.21 2.01 -11.23
C PRO A 112 -10.99 1.77 -9.94
N THR A 113 -11.34 0.51 -9.65
CA THR A 113 -12.02 0.12 -8.40
C THR A 113 -11.23 0.53 -7.16
N ALA A 114 -9.91 0.29 -7.14
CA ALA A 114 -9.07 0.70 -6.01
C ALA A 114 -9.04 2.22 -5.87
N ALA A 115 -8.91 2.95 -6.97
CA ALA A 115 -8.90 4.41 -6.96
C ALA A 115 -10.22 5.01 -6.45
N ASP A 116 -11.35 4.36 -6.68
CA ASP A 116 -12.65 4.82 -6.17
C ASP A 116 -12.89 4.43 -4.70
N VAL A 117 -12.48 3.23 -4.29
CA VAL A 117 -12.69 2.72 -2.91
C VAL A 117 -11.69 3.32 -1.92
N LEU A 118 -10.48 3.66 -2.36
CA LEU A 118 -9.40 4.17 -1.51
C LEU A 118 -9.25 5.70 -1.57
N ALA A 119 -10.12 6.40 -2.30
CA ALA A 119 -10.13 7.86 -2.40
C ALA A 119 -10.18 8.55 -1.02
#